data_AF-A0A1G8D668-F1
#
_entry.id   AF-A0A1G8D668-F1
#
_cell.length_a   1.000
_cell.length_b   1.000
_cell.length_c   1.000
_cell.angle_alpha   90.00
_cell.angle_beta   90.00
_cell.angle_gamma   90.00
#
_symmetry.space_group_name_H-M   'P 1'
#
loop_
_entity.id
_entity.type
_entity.pdbx_description
1 polymer ?
#
loop_
_entity_poly.entity_id
_entity_poly.type
_entity_poly.pdbx_seq_one_letter_code
_entity_poly.pdbx_strand_id
1 'polypeptide(L)'
;MIWFILIVIVLFIVFKFMNDLNKDKYDLQSTSLDEKFKFVVNMLNEGVFNGNGNITKLENRSFNLYEQGSNQIINFHYSTGTLTITWRYKYFQKEVVHTKDFYETRNLSIFEQQKIAEQMISEMIQIIENHKNNVMKDLI
;
A
#
# COMPACT_ATOMS: atom_id res chain seq x y z
N MET A 1 -37.03 -18.46 -12.13
CA MET A 1 -37.11 -17.15 -11.43
C MET A 1 -35.90 -16.90 -10.53
N ILE A 2 -35.51 -17.83 -9.66
CA ILE A 2 -34.32 -17.68 -8.80
C ILE A 2 -33.02 -17.47 -9.59
N TRP A 3 -32.85 -18.18 -10.72
CA TRP A 3 -31.72 -18.00 -11.63
C TRP A 3 -31.65 -16.60 -12.26
N PHE A 4 -32.80 -16.00 -12.57
CA PHE A 4 -32.85 -14.64 -13.12
C PHE A 4 -32.42 -13.61 -12.06
N ILE A 5 -32.89 -13.77 -10.82
CA ILE A 5 -32.50 -12.91 -9.69
C ILE A 5 -30.98 -13.02 -9.45
N LEU A 6 -30.42 -14.22 -9.46
CA LEU A 6 -28.97 -14.44 -9.32
C LEU A 6 -28.17 -13.75 -10.43
N ILE A 7 -28.62 -13.87 -11.69
CA ILE A 7 -27.96 -13.20 -12.83
C ILE A 7 -27.98 -11.68 -12.67
N VAL A 8 -29.11 -11.09 -12.26
CA VAL A 8 -29.22 -9.65 -12.05
C VAL A 8 -28.28 -9.17 -10.93
N ILE A 9 -28.16 -9.93 -9.83
CA ILE A 9 -27.24 -9.60 -8.74
C ILE A 9 -25.79 -9.64 -9.22
N VAL A 10 -25.39 -10.68 -9.95
CA VAL A 10 -24.03 -10.81 -10.48
C VAL A 10 -23.71 -9.67 -11.44
N LEU A 11 -24.62 -9.35 -12.36
CA LEU A 11 -24.44 -8.23 -13.30
C LEU A 11 -24.30 -6.89 -12.58
N PHE A 12 -25.09 -6.65 -11.53
CA PHE A 12 -24.98 -5.45 -10.72
C PHE A 12 -23.62 -5.32 -10.03
N ILE A 13 -23.11 -6.41 -9.45
CA ILE A 13 -21.79 -6.44 -8.80
C ILE A 13 -20.68 -6.16 -9.81
N VAL A 14 -20.71 -6.83 -10.97
CA VAL A 14 -19.72 -6.64 -12.05
C VAL A 14 -19.76 -5.20 -12.57
N PHE A 15 -20.97 -4.66 -12.79
CA PHE A 15 -21.12 -3.28 -13.25
C PHE A 15 -20.56 -2.27 -12.25
N LYS A 16 -20.85 -2.45 -10.95
CA LYS A 16 -20.29 -1.60 -9.88
C LYS A 16 -18.76 -1.65 -9.87
N PHE A 17 -18.19 -2.85 -9.93
CA PHE A 17 -16.73 -3.04 -9.96
C PHE A 17 -16.08 -2.37 -11.17
N MET A 18 -16.62 -2.57 -12.37
CA MET A 18 -16.12 -1.92 -13.59
C MET A 18 -16.21 -0.40 -13.51
N ASN A 19 -17.29 0.13 -12.92
CA ASN A 19 -17.45 1.56 -12.72
C ASN A 19 -16.37 2.13 -11.78
N ASP A 20 -16.05 1.45 -10.69
CA ASP A 20 -15.00 1.90 -9.76
C ASP A 20 -13.60 1.83 -10.37
N LEU A 21 -13.32 0.81 -11.20
CA LEU A 21 -12.08 0.73 -11.96
C LEU A 21 -11.93 1.87 -12.98
N ASN A 22 -13.03 2.28 -13.61
CA ASN A 22 -13.04 3.42 -14.54
C ASN A 22 -12.76 4.74 -13.82
N LYS A 23 -13.32 4.92 -12.61
CA LYS A 23 -13.00 6.09 -11.78
C LYS A 23 -11.52 6.11 -11.41
N ASP A 24 -10.91 4.98 -11.07
CA ASP A 24 -9.46 4.95 -10.80
C ASP A 24 -8.63 5.37 -12.00
N LYS A 25 -9.05 4.94 -13.20
CA LYS A 25 -8.37 5.34 -14.44
C LYS A 25 -8.48 6.85 -14.67
N TYR A 26 -9.61 7.45 -14.33
CA TYR A 26 -9.80 8.90 -14.39
C TYR A 26 -8.94 9.62 -13.35
N ASP A 27 -8.91 9.14 -12.10
CA ASP A 27 -8.09 9.71 -11.03
C ASP A 27 -6.59 9.70 -11.36
N LEU A 28 -6.13 8.66 -12.07
CA LEU A 28 -4.73 8.45 -12.44
C LEU A 28 -4.39 8.92 -13.87
N GLN A 29 -5.33 9.54 -14.59
CA GLN A 29 -5.11 10.01 -15.96
C GLN A 29 -4.26 11.28 -16.00
N SER A 30 -4.42 12.16 -15.02
CA SER A 30 -3.72 13.45 -14.95
C SER A 30 -2.59 13.49 -13.92
N THR A 31 -2.49 12.49 -13.05
CA THR A 31 -1.57 12.49 -11.91
C THR A 31 -1.11 11.07 -11.64
N SER A 32 0.20 10.88 -11.46
CA SER A 32 0.73 9.55 -11.13
C SER A 32 0.38 9.16 -9.69
N LEU A 33 0.36 7.86 -9.41
CA LEU A 33 -0.06 7.36 -8.10
C LEU A 33 0.80 7.90 -6.94
N ASP A 34 2.10 8.01 -7.18
CA ASP A 34 3.07 8.62 -6.28
C ASP A 34 2.74 10.08 -5.95
N GLU A 35 2.31 10.87 -6.93
CA GLU A 35 1.90 12.27 -6.73
C GLU A 35 0.58 12.37 -5.96
N LYS A 36 -0.39 11.48 -6.25
CA LYS A 36 -1.68 11.43 -5.54
C LYS A 36 -1.48 11.20 -4.04
N PHE A 37 -0.55 10.32 -3.68
CA PHE A 37 -0.25 9.94 -2.29
C PHE A 37 1.08 10.52 -1.79
N LYS A 38 1.54 11.65 -2.35
CA LYS A 38 2.86 12.20 -2.08
C LYS A 38 3.17 12.43 -0.61
N PHE A 39 2.17 12.79 0.21
CA PHE A 39 2.40 13.00 1.64
C PHE A 39 2.60 11.69 2.38
N VAL A 40 1.88 10.64 2.00
CA VAL A 40 2.11 9.28 2.53
C VAL A 40 3.51 8.80 2.14
N VAL A 41 3.88 8.98 0.87
CA VAL A 41 5.17 8.56 0.33
C VAL A 41 6.32 9.29 1.00
N ASN A 42 6.26 10.62 1.08
CA ASN A 42 7.31 11.42 1.70
C ASN A 42 7.48 11.08 3.17
N MET A 43 6.38 10.96 3.91
CA MET A 43 6.46 10.65 5.35
C MET A 43 7.02 9.25 5.60
N LEU A 44 6.64 8.26 4.79
CA LEU A 44 7.27 6.93 4.85
C LEU A 44 8.73 6.98 4.43
N ASN A 45 9.09 7.75 3.40
CA ASN A 45 10.47 7.88 2.96
C ASN A 45 11.37 8.48 4.04
N GLU A 46 10.93 9.55 4.68
CA GLU A 46 11.63 10.17 5.80
C GLU A 46 11.74 9.21 6.99
N GLY A 47 10.65 8.56 7.37
CA GLY A 47 10.62 7.67 8.54
C GLY A 47 11.38 6.35 8.37
N VAL A 48 11.59 5.90 7.13
CA VAL A 48 12.06 4.53 6.83
C VAL A 48 13.42 4.53 6.15
N PHE A 49 13.66 5.48 5.26
CA PHE A 49 14.87 5.58 4.43
C PHE A 49 15.63 6.90 4.63
N ASN A 50 15.28 7.70 5.65
CA ASN A 50 15.85 9.02 5.91
C ASN A 50 15.82 9.94 4.67
N GLY A 51 14.77 9.83 3.85
CA GLY A 51 14.60 10.59 2.62
C GLY A 51 15.37 10.04 1.40
N ASN A 52 16.16 8.98 1.54
CA ASN A 52 17.00 8.43 0.45
C ASN A 52 16.31 7.36 -0.41
N GLY A 53 15.06 6.98 -0.08
CA GLY A 53 14.29 6.03 -0.85
C GLY A 53 13.88 6.61 -2.21
N ASN A 54 13.91 5.76 -3.23
CA ASN A 54 13.57 6.09 -4.61
C ASN A 54 12.28 5.38 -5.02
N ILE A 55 11.47 6.08 -5.82
CA ILE A 55 10.24 5.54 -6.38
C ILE A 55 10.56 4.79 -7.66
N THR A 56 10.25 3.49 -7.68
CA THR A 56 10.32 2.65 -8.89
C THR A 56 8.90 2.29 -9.30
N LYS A 57 8.44 2.84 -10.42
CA LYS A 57 7.12 2.54 -10.97
C LYS A 57 7.11 1.11 -11.52
N LEU A 58 6.13 0.32 -11.09
CA LEU A 58 5.93 -1.04 -11.59
C LEU A 58 4.86 -1.04 -12.68
N GLU A 59 3.73 -0.38 -12.39
CA GLU A 59 2.57 -0.24 -13.28
C GLU A 59 1.89 1.11 -13.01
N ASN A 60 0.85 1.45 -13.77
CA ASN A 60 0.09 2.68 -13.54
C ASN A 60 -0.55 2.76 -12.15
N ARG A 61 -0.80 1.60 -11.51
CA ARG A 61 -1.51 1.47 -10.23
C ARG A 61 -0.62 0.98 -9.10
N SER A 62 0.69 0.87 -9.32
CA SER A 62 1.60 0.45 -8.27
C SER A 62 3.03 0.91 -8.48
N PHE A 63 3.69 1.21 -7.36
CA PHE A 63 5.10 1.53 -7.33
C PHE A 63 5.74 1.00 -6.05
N ASN A 64 7.07 0.91 -6.08
CA ASN A 64 7.89 0.63 -4.90
C ASN A 64 8.58 1.91 -4.44
N LEU A 65 8.68 2.07 -3.13
CA LEU A 65 9.61 2.96 -2.46
C LEU A 65 10.73 2.11 -1.86
N TYR A 66 11.97 2.37 -2.30
CA TYR A 66 13.12 1.54 -1.96
C TYR A 66 14.43 2.34 -1.99
N GLU A 67 15.27 2.13 -0.98
CA GLU A 67 16.66 2.59 -0.97
C GLU A 67 17.60 1.43 -1.34
N GLN A 68 18.57 1.67 -2.22
CA GLN A 68 19.49 0.64 -2.67
C GLN A 68 20.31 0.06 -1.50
N GLY A 69 20.27 -1.28 -1.36
CA GLY A 69 20.98 -1.98 -0.30
C GLY A 69 20.20 -2.05 1.02
N SER A 70 19.01 -1.44 1.08
CA SER A 70 18.15 -1.53 2.24
C SER A 70 17.56 -2.93 2.39
N ASN A 71 17.35 -3.35 3.63
CA ASN A 71 16.71 -4.63 3.96
C ASN A 71 15.18 -4.55 3.93
N GLN A 72 14.62 -3.45 3.43
CA GLN A 72 13.18 -3.23 3.41
C GLN A 72 12.73 -2.53 2.14
N ILE A 73 11.48 -2.79 1.77
CA ILE A 73 10.82 -2.22 0.59
C ILE A 73 9.36 -1.99 0.92
N ILE A 74 8.82 -0.88 0.43
CA ILE A 74 7.40 -0.54 0.59
C ILE A 74 6.77 -0.51 -0.79
N ASN A 75 5.77 -1.36 -1.01
CA ASN A 75 4.96 -1.36 -2.21
C ASN A 75 3.64 -0.65 -1.95
N PHE A 76 3.24 0.18 -2.90
CA PHE A 76 1.95 0.84 -2.92
C PHE A 76 1.17 0.29 -4.10
N HIS A 77 -0.09 -0.05 -3.86
CA HIS A 77 -1.04 -0.47 -4.89
C HIS A 77 -2.36 0.25 -4.68
N TYR A 78 -2.96 0.78 -5.74
CA TYR A 78 -4.24 1.49 -5.66
C TYR A 78 -5.25 0.94 -6.64
N SER A 79 -6.40 0.55 -6.12
CA SER A 79 -7.49 -0.03 -6.88
C SER A 79 -8.82 0.20 -6.18
N THR A 80 -9.86 0.51 -6.94
CA THR A 80 -11.24 0.71 -6.49
C THR A 80 -11.36 1.71 -5.33
N GLY A 81 -10.58 2.79 -5.35
CA GLY A 81 -10.54 3.77 -4.25
C GLY A 81 -9.88 3.27 -2.97
N THR A 82 -9.18 2.13 -3.01
CA THR A 82 -8.45 1.55 -1.88
C THR A 82 -6.97 1.66 -2.14
N LEU A 83 -6.22 2.16 -1.15
CA LEU A 83 -4.76 2.14 -1.14
C LEU A 83 -4.30 0.96 -0.29
N THR A 84 -3.62 0.02 -0.90
CA THR A 84 -2.94 -1.07 -0.21
C THR A 84 -1.46 -0.74 -0.09
N ILE A 85 -0.93 -0.75 1.13
CA ILE A 85 0.49 -0.58 1.41
C ILE A 85 1.03 -1.91 1.93
N THR A 86 2.05 -2.45 1.26
CA THR A 86 2.74 -3.68 1.67
C THR A 86 4.19 -3.35 1.99
N TRP A 87 4.59 -3.53 3.25
CA TRP A 87 5.96 -3.30 3.72
C TRP A 87 6.61 -4.64 4.05
N ARG A 88 7.74 -4.92 3.39
CA ARG A 88 8.54 -6.11 3.63
C ARG A 88 9.85 -5.73 4.29
N TYR A 89 10.26 -6.50 5.28
CA TYR A 89 11.52 -6.31 6.01
C TYR A 89 12.25 -7.65 6.16
N LYS A 90 13.55 -7.67 5.87
CA LYS A 90 14.41 -8.86 5.95
C LYS A 90 15.42 -8.74 7.08
N TYR A 91 15.59 -9.83 7.83
CA TYR A 91 16.58 -9.97 8.89
C TYR A 91 17.14 -11.39 8.91
N PHE A 92 18.46 -11.55 8.79
CA PHE A 92 19.13 -12.86 8.63
C PHE A 92 18.43 -13.81 7.64
N GLN A 93 18.17 -13.33 6.42
CA GLN A 93 17.47 -14.06 5.35
C GLN A 93 16.01 -14.45 5.64
N LYS A 94 15.47 -14.14 6.83
CA LYS A 94 14.05 -14.30 7.16
C LYS A 94 13.31 -12.99 6.93
N GLU A 95 12.20 -13.08 6.20
CA GLU A 95 11.39 -11.92 5.82
C GLU A 95 10.11 -11.86 6.67
N VAL A 96 9.70 -10.65 7.02
CA VAL A 96 8.38 -10.35 7.57
C VAL A 96 7.68 -9.38 6.62
N VAL A 97 6.37 -9.58 6.45
CA VAL A 97 5.53 -8.78 5.56
C VAL A 97 4.36 -8.23 6.38
N HIS A 98 4.16 -6.92 6.30
CA HIS A 98 2.99 -6.23 6.81
C HIS A 98 2.21 -5.61 5.66
N THR A 99 0.93 -5.93 5.55
CA THR A 99 0.05 -5.39 4.50
C THR A 99 -1.16 -4.75 5.13
N LYS A 100 -1.52 -3.57 4.64
CA LYS A 100 -2.69 -2.83 5.12
C LYS A 100 -3.45 -2.16 3.99
N ASP A 101 -4.78 -2.28 4.07
CA ASP A 101 -5.72 -1.63 3.17
C ASP A 101 -6.32 -0.39 3.82
N PHE A 102 -6.30 0.70 3.08
CA PHE A 102 -6.94 1.96 3.42
C PHE A 102 -8.05 2.24 2.41
N TYR A 103 -9.29 2.26 2.89
CA TYR A 103 -10.49 2.42 2.07
C TYR A 103 -10.85 3.90 1.85
N GLU A 104 -11.64 4.18 0.82
CA GLU A 104 -12.15 5.52 0.51
C GLU A 104 -11.06 6.60 0.31
N THR A 105 -9.94 6.21 -0.30
CA THR A 105 -8.73 7.05 -0.42
C THR A 105 -8.72 7.96 -1.65
N ARG A 106 -9.87 8.14 -2.32
CA ARG A 106 -9.96 8.97 -3.53
C ARG A 106 -9.64 10.44 -3.24
N ASN A 107 -10.14 10.96 -2.12
CA ASN A 107 -10.13 12.38 -1.77
C ASN A 107 -9.55 12.64 -0.38
N LEU A 108 -8.42 12.01 -0.06
CA LEU A 108 -7.77 12.21 1.24
C LEU A 108 -7.21 13.63 1.38
N SER A 109 -7.48 14.26 2.52
CA SER A 109 -6.76 15.43 3.00
C SER A 109 -5.30 15.09 3.34
N ILE A 110 -4.47 16.12 3.45
CA ILE A 110 -3.06 15.99 3.87
C ILE A 110 -2.97 15.30 5.24
N PHE A 111 -3.85 15.66 6.17
CA PHE A 111 -3.88 15.10 7.52
C PHE A 111 -4.24 13.61 7.53
N GLU A 112 -5.18 13.19 6.68
CA GLU A 112 -5.51 11.77 6.53
C GLU A 112 -4.34 10.99 5.91
N GLN A 113 -3.65 11.56 4.92
CA GLN A 113 -2.44 10.95 4.36
C GLN A 113 -1.33 10.80 5.42
N GLN A 114 -1.12 11.81 6.26
CA GLN A 114 -0.16 11.74 7.37
C GLN A 114 -0.52 10.62 8.35
N LYS A 115 -1.79 10.53 8.76
CA LYS A 115 -2.27 9.45 9.64
C LYS A 115 -2.02 8.06 9.07
N ILE A 116 -2.23 7.87 7.77
CA ILE A 116 -1.93 6.60 7.08
C ILE A 116 -0.45 6.24 7.25
N ALA A 117 0.45 7.19 7.02
CA ALA A 117 1.89 6.97 7.16
C ALA A 117 2.30 6.69 8.61
N GLU A 118 1.82 7.50 9.57
CA GLU A 118 2.06 7.29 11.02
C GLU A 118 1.61 5.91 11.47
N GLN A 119 0.43 5.48 11.04
CA GLN A 119 -0.12 4.18 11.37
C GLN A 119 0.77 3.05 10.82
N MET A 120 1.18 3.14 9.55
CA MET A 120 2.07 2.15 8.94
C MET A 120 3.42 2.06 9.66
N ILE A 121 4.01 3.20 10.03
CA ILE A 121 5.30 3.25 10.76
C ILE A 121 5.14 2.62 12.14
N SER A 122 4.12 3.02 12.90
CA SER A 122 3.89 2.55 14.26
C SER A 122 3.68 1.02 14.31
N GLU A 123 2.86 0.49 13.39
CA GLU A 123 2.61 -0.95 13.30
C GLU A 123 3.87 -1.72 12.88
N MET A 124 4.59 -1.22 11.87
CA MET A 124 5.76 -1.93 11.36
C MET A 124 6.93 -1.97 12.36
N ILE A 125 7.13 -0.91 13.15
CA ILE A 125 8.17 -0.90 14.20
C ILE A 125 7.98 -2.09 15.16
N GLN A 126 6.74 -2.29 15.65
CA GLN A 126 6.43 -3.41 16.55
C GLN A 126 6.64 -4.76 15.87
N ILE A 127 6.25 -4.88 14.60
CA ILE A 127 6.44 -6.11 13.81
C ILE A 127 7.93 -6.42 13.62
N ILE A 128 8.74 -5.41 13.31
CA ILE A 128 10.20 -5.56 13.11
C ILE A 128 10.89 -5.99 14.41
N GLU A 129 10.55 -5.39 15.55
CA GLU A 129 11.12 -5.76 16.84
C GLU A 129 10.80 -7.21 17.20
N ASN A 130 9.53 -7.61 17.06
CA ASN A 130 9.10 -8.98 17.30
C ASN A 130 9.78 -9.97 16.33
N HIS A 131 9.88 -9.60 15.05
CA HIS A 131 10.56 -10.42 14.04
C HIS A 131 12.03 -10.64 14.40
N LYS A 132 12.77 -9.57 14.72
CA LYS A 132 14.18 -9.67 15.15
C LYS A 132 14.34 -10.59 16.34
N ASN A 133 13.50 -10.44 17.38
CA ASN A 133 13.55 -11.28 18.58
C ASN A 133 13.30 -12.76 18.25
N ASN A 134 12.34 -13.06 17.38
CA ASN A 134 12.04 -14.44 16.98
C ASN A 134 13.19 -15.03 16.16
N VAL A 135 13.72 -14.29 15.19
CA VAL A 135 14.85 -14.73 14.38
C VAL A 135 16.08 -15.01 15.24
N MET A 136 16.37 -14.16 16.24
CA MET A 136 17.50 -14.36 17.15
C MET A 136 17.34 -15.59 18.04
N LYS A 137 16.12 -15.88 18.51
CA LYS A 137 15.84 -17.10 19.28
C LYS A 137 16.09 -18.37 18.47
N ASP A 138 15.79 -18.35 17.18
CA ASP A 138 16.02 -19.51 16.30
C ASP A 138 17.52 -19.76 15.99
N LEU A 139 18.40 -18.80 16.30
CA LEU A 139 19.84 -18.86 16.03
C LEU A 139 20.67 -19.32 17.25
N ILE A 140 20.07 -19.36 18.44
CA ILE A 140 20.71 -19.72 19.72
C ILE A 140 20.23 -21.12 20.12
#